data_AF-A0A7Y8C5C5-F1
#
_entry.id   AF-A0A7Y8C5C5-F1
#
_cell.length_a   1.000
_cell.length_b   1.000
_cell.length_c   1.000
_cell.angle_alpha   90.00
_cell.angle_beta   90.00
_cell.angle_gamma   90.00
#
_symmetry.space_group_name_H-M   'P 1'
#
loop_
_entity.id
_entity.type
_entity.pdbx_description
1 polymer ?
#
loop_
_entity_poly.entity_id
_entity_poly.type
_entity_poly.pdbx_seq_one_letter_code
_entity_poly.pdbx_strand_id
1 'polypeptide(L)'
;MKVLPLLLGAAVLLSEVPAFAAASLNDYVACDKHSLSIIEQPLFKGLIPTKTENGFTQPMGGTKSDLGQRWLFDKPVTLDGVSLTGFFAEDMDMMGSRLINWGFYTEQTPKELFEILETHQRTGAADAGGVYARAEIWSHTQRAWEPENPQSNSGKLVIDTAERVFLIEPASSDLPKTSKGMLTCSIQGNVIEPMLVDSRPDLLKRAQ
;
A
#
# COMPACT_ATOMS: atom_id res chain seq x y z
N MET A 1 -40.00 -26.34 58.68
CA MET A 1 -39.54 -25.13 57.96
C MET A 1 -38.30 -25.51 57.15
N LYS A 2 -38.38 -25.47 55.82
CA LYS A 2 -37.26 -25.76 54.91
C LYS A 2 -36.72 -24.43 54.39
N VAL A 3 -35.44 -24.16 54.61
CA VAL A 3 -34.75 -22.95 54.11
C VAL A 3 -33.98 -23.35 52.85
N LEU A 4 -34.29 -22.69 51.74
CA LEU A 4 -33.65 -22.88 50.44
C LEU A 4 -32.47 -21.88 50.33
N PRO A 5 -31.25 -22.28 49.94
CA PRO A 5 -30.19 -21.32 49.66
C PRO A 5 -30.27 -20.84 48.21
N LEU A 6 -30.38 -19.52 48.05
CA LEU A 6 -30.30 -18.82 46.76
C LEU A 6 -28.81 -18.66 46.39
N LEU A 7 -28.37 -19.31 45.31
CA LEU A 7 -27.06 -19.08 44.70
C LEU A 7 -27.14 -17.86 43.78
N LEU A 8 -26.51 -16.75 44.17
CA LEU A 8 -26.26 -15.61 43.28
C LEU A 8 -25.13 -15.98 42.30
N GLY A 9 -25.47 -16.14 41.02
CA GLY A 9 -24.49 -16.24 39.95
C GLY A 9 -23.91 -14.86 39.62
N ALA A 10 -22.60 -14.70 39.75
CA ALA A 10 -21.89 -13.54 39.24
C ALA A 10 -21.70 -13.67 37.73
N ALA A 11 -22.38 -12.84 36.95
CA ALA A 11 -22.16 -12.72 35.52
C ALA A 11 -20.88 -11.88 35.29
N VAL A 12 -19.79 -12.53 34.89
CA VAL A 12 -18.58 -11.85 34.42
C VAL A 12 -18.84 -11.41 32.98
N LEU A 13 -19.03 -10.11 32.76
CA LEU A 13 -19.06 -9.50 31.44
C LEU A 13 -17.62 -9.42 30.92
N LEU A 14 -17.22 -10.40 30.12
CA LEU A 14 -16.01 -10.32 29.30
C LEU A 14 -16.30 -9.37 28.15
N SER A 15 -15.81 -8.13 28.24
CA SER A 15 -15.79 -7.20 27.11
C SER A 15 -14.76 -7.68 26.10
N GLU A 16 -15.21 -8.34 25.04
CA GLU A 16 -14.40 -8.62 23.85
C GLU A 16 -14.09 -7.28 23.17
N VAL A 17 -12.89 -6.77 23.37
CA VAL A 17 -12.39 -5.66 22.56
C VAL A 17 -12.10 -6.25 21.17
N PRO A 18 -12.71 -5.75 20.08
CA PRO A 18 -12.39 -6.25 18.75
C PRO A 18 -10.90 -5.98 18.49
N ALA A 19 -10.13 -7.05 18.39
CA ALA A 19 -8.76 -6.98 17.94
C ALA A 19 -8.79 -6.65 16.44
N PHE A 20 -8.53 -5.39 16.09
CA PHE A 20 -8.23 -5.03 14.71
C PHE A 20 -6.96 -5.80 14.33
N ALA A 21 -7.04 -6.64 13.30
CA ALA A 21 -5.87 -7.30 12.75
C ALA A 21 -4.87 -6.21 12.32
N ALA A 22 -3.61 -6.34 12.75
CA ALA A 22 -2.58 -5.41 12.34
C ALA A 22 -2.38 -5.55 10.82
N ALA A 23 -2.41 -4.43 10.09
CA ALA A 23 -2.08 -4.41 8.68
C ALA A 23 -0.68 -4.98 8.46
N SER A 24 -0.50 -5.76 7.40
CA SER A 24 0.76 -6.46 7.09
C SER A 24 1.39 -5.94 5.81
N LEU A 25 2.64 -6.33 5.52
CA LEU A 25 3.18 -6.09 4.18
C LEU A 25 2.37 -6.83 3.11
N ASN A 26 1.61 -7.88 3.44
CA ASN A 26 0.74 -8.57 2.46
C ASN A 26 -0.36 -7.65 1.94
N ASP A 27 -1.01 -6.93 2.84
CA ASP A 27 -2.09 -6.00 2.48
C ASP A 27 -1.52 -4.84 1.65
N TYR A 28 -0.29 -4.44 1.95
CA TYR A 28 0.42 -3.41 1.18
C TYR A 28 0.75 -3.86 -0.25
N VAL A 29 1.38 -5.03 -0.44
CA VAL A 29 1.81 -5.50 -1.77
C VAL A 29 0.65 -5.88 -2.70
N ALA A 30 -0.59 -5.94 -2.20
CA ALA A 30 -1.78 -6.07 -3.04
C ALA A 30 -2.06 -4.80 -3.87
N CYS A 31 -1.57 -3.64 -3.45
CA CYS A 31 -1.85 -2.33 -4.06
C CYS A 31 -3.35 -1.99 -4.17
N ASP A 32 -4.17 -2.61 -3.32
CA ASP A 32 -5.61 -2.36 -3.23
C ASP A 32 -5.92 -1.32 -2.14
N LYS A 33 -7.21 -1.12 -1.88
CA LYS A 33 -7.77 -0.19 -0.89
C LYS A 33 -7.28 -0.41 0.54
N HIS A 34 -6.72 -1.58 0.86
CA HIS A 34 -6.15 -1.90 2.16
C HIS A 34 -4.68 -1.49 2.27
N SER A 35 -4.00 -1.20 1.17
CA SER A 35 -2.56 -0.96 1.15
C SER A 35 -2.10 0.20 2.03
N LEU A 36 -2.89 1.29 2.15
CA LEU A 36 -2.57 2.42 3.04
C LEU A 36 -2.90 2.17 4.52
N SER A 37 -3.62 1.11 4.87
CA SER A 37 -3.86 0.81 6.29
C SER A 37 -2.55 0.48 7.03
N ILE A 38 -1.50 0.07 6.30
CA ILE A 38 -0.19 -0.22 6.86
C ILE A 38 0.40 0.98 7.60
N ILE A 39 0.20 2.21 7.11
CA ILE A 39 0.74 3.44 7.73
C ILE A 39 -0.08 3.91 8.95
N GLU A 40 -1.20 3.24 9.26
CA GLU A 40 -1.99 3.49 10.48
C GLU A 40 -1.44 2.74 11.70
N GLN A 41 -0.51 1.79 11.48
CA GLN A 41 0.02 0.98 12.55
C GLN A 41 0.78 1.83 13.59
N PRO A 42 0.76 1.43 14.88
CA PRO A 42 1.43 2.18 15.94
C PRO A 42 2.92 2.46 15.68
N LEU A 43 3.60 1.58 14.94
CA LEU A 43 5.01 1.72 14.59
C LEU A 43 5.32 2.89 13.65
N PHE A 44 4.33 3.39 12.90
CA PHE A 44 4.48 4.57 12.04
C PHE A 44 4.02 5.88 12.70
N LYS A 45 3.50 5.81 13.93
CA LYS A 45 2.99 6.98 14.65
C LYS A 45 4.08 8.03 14.80
N GLY A 46 3.85 9.21 14.22
CA GLY A 46 4.78 10.34 14.25
C GLY A 46 5.85 10.30 13.14
N LEU A 47 6.06 9.15 12.49
CA LEU A 47 6.94 9.03 11.32
C LEU A 47 6.21 9.45 10.04
N ILE A 48 4.95 9.03 9.92
CA ILE A 48 4.04 9.44 8.87
C ILE A 48 2.82 10.03 9.57
N PRO A 49 2.77 11.35 9.80
CA PRO A 49 1.57 11.98 10.32
C PRO A 49 0.40 11.69 9.38
N THR A 50 -0.73 11.25 9.91
CA THR A 50 -1.92 10.97 9.11
C THR A 50 -3.12 11.77 9.63
N LYS A 51 -4.07 12.02 8.73
CA LYS A 51 -5.44 12.40 9.08
C LYS A 51 -6.40 11.39 8.48
N THR A 52 -7.53 11.20 9.16
CA THR A 52 -8.66 10.52 8.56
C THR A 52 -9.55 11.57 7.89
N GLU A 53 -9.74 11.44 6.58
CA GLU A 53 -10.67 12.26 5.82
C GLU A 53 -11.64 11.34 5.07
N ASN A 54 -12.95 11.58 5.21
CA ASN A 54 -14.00 10.76 4.61
C ASN A 54 -13.93 9.26 4.94
N GLY A 55 -13.36 8.90 6.10
CA GLY A 55 -13.19 7.52 6.53
C GLY A 55 -11.93 6.83 5.97
N PHE A 56 -11.08 7.55 5.25
CA PHE A 56 -9.83 7.04 4.70
C PHE A 56 -8.62 7.77 5.26
N THR A 57 -7.52 7.04 5.41
CA THR A 57 -6.26 7.59 5.90
C THR A 57 -5.52 8.33 4.79
N GLN A 58 -5.14 9.57 5.09
CA GLN A 58 -4.32 10.40 4.23
C GLN A 58 -3.02 10.78 4.97
N PRO A 59 -1.84 10.53 4.37
CA PRO A 59 -0.58 11.02 4.90
C PRO A 59 -0.54 12.56 4.81
N MET A 60 0.03 13.20 5.83
CA MET A 60 0.12 14.64 6.00
C MET A 60 1.56 15.11 6.14
N GLY A 61 1.81 16.33 5.67
CA GLY A 61 3.14 16.94 5.69
C GLY A 61 4.04 16.27 4.67
N GLY A 62 5.19 15.81 5.13
CA GLY A 62 6.25 15.30 4.26
C GLY A 62 7.03 16.43 3.59
N THR A 63 8.20 16.09 3.09
CA THR A 63 9.05 16.99 2.31
C THR A 63 8.77 16.75 0.84
N LYS A 64 8.56 17.83 0.08
CA LYS A 64 8.35 17.75 -1.37
C LYS A 64 9.62 17.30 -2.07
N SER A 65 9.46 16.46 -3.09
CA SER A 65 10.51 15.91 -3.93
C SER A 65 10.01 15.75 -5.38
N ASP A 66 10.87 15.20 -6.24
CA ASP A 66 10.51 14.82 -7.61
C ASP A 66 9.57 13.59 -7.69
N LEU A 67 9.44 12.80 -6.60
CA LEU A 67 8.53 11.65 -6.49
C LEU A 67 7.34 11.96 -5.55
N GLY A 68 6.84 13.18 -5.61
CA GLY A 68 5.80 13.67 -4.70
C GLY A 68 6.30 13.97 -3.28
N GLN A 69 5.49 13.65 -2.28
CA GLN A 69 5.79 13.89 -0.87
C GLN A 69 6.55 12.71 -0.25
N ARG A 70 7.50 13.00 0.63
CA ARG A 70 8.36 12.00 1.29
C ARG A 70 8.42 12.18 2.80
N TRP A 71 8.50 11.06 3.52
CA TRP A 71 8.70 10.97 4.96
C TRP A 71 9.89 10.05 5.23
N LEU A 72 11.08 10.61 5.39
CA LEU A 72 12.27 9.83 5.76
C LEU A 72 12.29 9.60 7.27
N PHE A 73 12.66 8.39 7.68
CA PHE A 73 12.71 8.02 9.09
C PHE A 73 14.13 8.22 9.62
N ASP A 74 14.25 8.80 10.81
CA ASP A 74 15.56 8.96 11.47
C ASP A 74 16.21 7.60 11.80
N LYS A 75 15.38 6.58 12.02
CA LYS A 75 15.78 5.20 12.24
C LYS A 75 14.89 4.27 11.41
N PRO A 76 15.45 3.20 10.82
CA PRO A 76 14.64 2.23 10.12
C PRO A 76 13.61 1.57 11.04
N VAL A 77 12.47 1.23 10.46
CA VAL A 77 11.41 0.48 11.13
C VAL A 77 11.28 -0.89 10.49
N THR A 78 11.38 -1.94 11.29
CA THR A 78 11.25 -3.31 10.79
C THR A 78 9.80 -3.77 10.81
N LEU A 79 9.31 -4.25 9.65
CA LEU A 79 8.00 -4.84 9.50
C LEU A 79 8.11 -6.06 8.59
N ASP A 80 7.59 -7.21 9.04
CA ASP A 80 7.64 -8.49 8.32
C ASP A 80 9.03 -8.84 7.73
N GLY A 81 10.10 -8.54 8.46
CA GLY A 81 11.48 -8.81 8.03
C GLY A 81 12.08 -7.78 7.05
N VAL A 82 11.31 -6.78 6.63
CA VAL A 82 11.79 -5.66 5.80
C VAL A 82 12.14 -4.46 6.69
N SER A 83 13.25 -3.78 6.38
CA SER A 83 13.72 -2.60 7.12
C SER A 83 13.34 -1.35 6.34
N LEU A 84 12.28 -0.67 6.76
CA LEU A 84 11.68 0.49 6.11
C LEU A 84 12.38 1.77 6.56
N THR A 85 12.90 2.57 5.62
CA THR A 85 13.66 3.79 5.90
C THR A 85 12.87 5.08 5.62
N GLY A 86 11.70 4.95 5.02
CA GLY A 86 10.79 6.06 4.79
C GLY A 86 9.60 5.66 3.94
N PHE A 87 8.70 6.60 3.74
CA PHE A 87 7.50 6.47 2.91
C PHE A 87 7.43 7.60 1.88
N PHE A 88 6.74 7.37 0.77
CA PHE A 88 6.46 8.39 -0.23
C PHE A 88 5.06 8.23 -0.82
N ALA A 89 4.51 9.34 -1.31
CA ALA A 89 3.24 9.35 -2.00
C ALA A 89 3.19 10.49 -3.02
N GLU A 90 2.64 10.19 -4.19
CA GLU A 90 2.49 11.08 -5.33
C GLU A 90 1.12 10.88 -5.97
N ASP A 91 0.55 11.99 -6.41
CA ASP A 91 -0.68 12.03 -7.20
C ASP A 91 -0.56 13.24 -8.14
N MET A 92 -0.30 12.98 -9.41
CA MET A 92 -0.07 14.01 -10.41
C MET A 92 -0.85 13.74 -11.69
N ASP A 93 -1.25 14.82 -12.37
CA ASP A 93 -1.79 14.76 -13.72
C ASP A 93 -0.68 15.14 -14.72
N MET A 94 -0.42 14.26 -15.67
CA MET A 94 0.54 14.40 -16.75
C MET A 94 -0.18 14.41 -18.09
N MET A 95 -0.55 15.61 -18.56
CA MET A 95 -1.11 15.81 -19.90
C MET A 95 -2.33 14.91 -20.19
N GLY A 96 -3.22 14.70 -19.20
CA GLY A 96 -4.41 13.86 -19.34
C GLY A 96 -4.23 12.40 -18.95
N SER A 97 -3.03 11.99 -18.53
CA SER A 97 -2.79 10.73 -17.83
C SER A 97 -2.53 11.02 -16.35
N ARG A 98 -3.22 10.34 -15.44
CA ARG A 98 -2.97 10.49 -14.01
C ARG A 98 -1.96 9.43 -13.57
N LEU A 99 -0.95 9.85 -12.81
CA LEU A 99 0.05 8.98 -12.20
C LEU A 99 -0.07 9.08 -10.68
N ILE A 100 -0.29 7.94 -10.04
CA ILE A 100 -0.44 7.83 -8.59
C ILE A 100 0.58 6.80 -8.10
N ASN A 101 1.53 7.24 -7.28
CA ASN A 101 2.55 6.36 -6.70
C ASN A 101 2.48 6.43 -5.18
N TRP A 102 2.72 5.32 -4.50
CA TRP A 102 2.96 5.31 -3.06
C TRP A 102 3.84 4.14 -2.68
N GLY A 103 4.62 4.33 -1.62
CA GLY A 103 5.33 3.21 -1.05
C GLY A 103 6.45 3.51 -0.11
N PHE A 104 7.32 2.52 0.07
CA PHE A 104 8.35 2.54 1.10
C PHE A 104 9.75 2.47 0.50
N TYR A 105 10.67 3.21 1.13
CA TYR A 105 12.11 3.03 0.97
C TYR A 105 12.61 1.95 1.93
N THR A 106 13.63 1.20 1.54
CA THR A 106 14.12 0.06 2.34
C THR A 106 15.64 -0.04 2.38
N GLU A 107 16.20 -0.65 3.43
CA GLU A 107 17.65 -0.92 3.51
C GLU A 107 18.12 -2.08 2.63
N GLN A 108 17.18 -2.97 2.29
CA GLN A 108 17.37 -4.09 1.40
C GLN A 108 17.46 -3.61 -0.06
N THR A 109 18.26 -4.32 -0.86
CA THR A 109 18.28 -4.22 -2.32
C THR A 109 17.02 -4.86 -2.92
N PRO A 110 16.67 -4.59 -4.20
CA PRO A 110 15.49 -5.19 -4.84
C PRO A 110 15.48 -6.72 -4.78
N LYS A 111 16.64 -7.34 -4.99
CA LYS A 111 16.78 -8.81 -4.91
C LYS A 111 16.49 -9.33 -3.51
N GLU A 112 17.07 -8.72 -2.48
CA GLU A 112 16.84 -9.12 -1.08
C GLU A 112 15.37 -8.93 -0.68
N LEU A 113 14.72 -7.85 -1.10
CA LEU A 113 13.29 -7.62 -0.89
C LEU A 113 12.43 -8.70 -1.53
N PHE A 114 12.71 -9.01 -2.80
CA PHE A 114 11.98 -10.05 -3.52
C PHE A 114 12.10 -11.41 -2.83
N GLU A 115 13.31 -11.80 -2.42
CA GLU A 115 13.53 -13.06 -1.69
C GLU A 115 12.77 -13.11 -0.36
N ILE A 116 12.74 -12.02 0.41
CA ILE A 116 11.97 -11.91 1.67
C ILE A 116 10.47 -12.08 1.42
N LEU A 117 9.92 -11.38 0.41
CA LEU A 117 8.49 -11.38 0.14
C LEU A 117 8.00 -12.67 -0.52
N GLU A 118 8.81 -13.27 -1.40
CA GLU A 118 8.48 -14.52 -2.10
C GLU A 118 8.57 -15.76 -1.22
N THR A 119 9.37 -15.72 -0.14
CA THR A 119 9.36 -16.78 0.89
C THR A 119 7.95 -17.08 1.41
N HIS A 120 7.05 -16.10 1.29
CA HIS A 120 5.66 -16.18 1.71
C HIS A 120 4.65 -16.09 0.55
N GLN A 121 5.09 -16.21 -0.71
CA GLN A 121 4.25 -16.12 -1.92
C GLN A 121 3.38 -14.84 -1.98
N ARG A 122 3.96 -13.71 -1.56
CA ARG A 122 3.20 -12.47 -1.32
C ARG A 122 3.06 -11.60 -2.57
N THR A 123 3.99 -11.68 -3.51
CA THR A 123 4.07 -10.65 -4.56
C THR A 123 3.43 -11.08 -5.86
N GLY A 124 3.65 -12.32 -6.31
CA GLY A 124 3.31 -12.73 -7.68
C GLY A 124 4.06 -11.91 -8.75
N ALA A 125 5.13 -11.22 -8.34
CA ALA A 125 5.95 -10.40 -9.21
C ALA A 125 6.96 -11.26 -9.97
N ALA A 126 7.27 -10.86 -11.20
CA ALA A 126 8.29 -11.48 -12.03
C ALA A 126 9.51 -10.57 -12.18
N ASP A 127 10.69 -11.16 -12.34
CA ASP A 127 11.92 -10.42 -12.67
C ASP A 127 11.80 -9.79 -14.07
N ALA A 128 12.01 -8.49 -14.14
CA ALA A 128 11.99 -7.65 -15.32
C ALA A 128 13.34 -6.90 -15.49
N GLY A 129 14.46 -7.58 -15.23
CA GLY A 129 15.80 -7.03 -15.45
C GLY A 129 16.37 -6.33 -14.21
N GLY A 130 16.18 -6.92 -13.02
CA GLY A 130 16.64 -6.35 -11.75
C GLY A 130 15.62 -5.42 -11.07
N VAL A 131 14.44 -5.29 -11.66
CA VAL A 131 13.20 -4.79 -11.06
C VAL A 131 12.23 -5.97 -11.05
N TYR A 132 11.43 -6.12 -10.00
CA TYR A 132 10.39 -7.16 -9.95
C TYR A 132 9.02 -6.49 -10.04
N ALA A 133 8.16 -6.99 -10.91
CA ALA A 133 6.88 -6.34 -11.19
C ALA A 133 5.71 -7.33 -11.22
N ARG A 134 4.57 -6.91 -10.67
CA ARG A 134 3.25 -7.51 -10.92
C ARG A 134 2.35 -6.43 -11.53
N ALA A 135 2.03 -6.58 -12.81
CA ALA A 135 1.15 -5.66 -13.53
C ALA A 135 -0.28 -6.20 -13.62
N GLU A 136 -1.24 -5.29 -13.50
CA GLU A 136 -2.67 -5.53 -13.65
C GLU A 136 -3.26 -4.42 -14.52
N ILE A 137 -4.25 -4.75 -15.34
CA ILE A 137 -4.98 -3.79 -16.17
C ILE A 137 -6.43 -3.76 -15.72
N TRP A 138 -7.03 -2.57 -15.71
CA TRP A 138 -8.44 -2.43 -15.40
C TRP A 138 -9.32 -2.98 -16.52
N SER A 139 -10.19 -3.91 -16.15
CA SER A 139 -11.24 -4.48 -17.00
C SER A 139 -12.53 -3.68 -16.84
N HIS A 140 -12.92 -2.92 -17.87
CA HIS A 140 -14.19 -2.18 -17.87
C HIS A 140 -15.42 -3.11 -17.80
N THR A 141 -15.30 -4.32 -18.33
CA THR A 141 -16.36 -5.33 -18.31
C THR A 141 -16.55 -5.94 -16.91
N GLN A 142 -15.48 -6.38 -16.27
CA GLN A 142 -15.55 -6.97 -14.92
C GLN A 142 -15.59 -5.91 -13.82
N ARG A 143 -15.23 -4.67 -14.14
CA ARG A 143 -15.03 -3.57 -13.19
C ARG A 143 -14.06 -3.95 -12.07
N ALA A 144 -12.95 -4.55 -12.47
CA ALA A 144 -11.91 -5.05 -11.57
C ALA A 144 -10.54 -4.96 -12.24
N TRP A 145 -9.48 -4.97 -11.41
CA TRP A 145 -8.12 -5.17 -11.88
C TRP A 145 -7.90 -6.65 -12.22
N GLU A 146 -7.35 -6.91 -13.39
CA GLU A 146 -7.03 -8.26 -13.86
C GLU A 146 -5.53 -8.35 -14.12
N PRO A 147 -4.87 -9.47 -13.77
CA PRO A 147 -3.47 -9.69 -14.10
C PRO A 147 -3.20 -9.44 -15.58
N GLU A 148 -2.16 -8.67 -15.87
CA GLU A 148 -1.79 -8.44 -17.25
C GLU A 148 -1.34 -9.77 -17.88
N ASN A 149 -1.93 -10.11 -19.03
CA ASN A 149 -1.45 -11.22 -19.85
C ASN A 149 -0.48 -10.66 -20.92
N PRO A 150 0.84 -10.94 -20.82
CA PRO A 150 1.85 -10.40 -21.72
C PRO A 150 1.56 -10.69 -23.20
N GLN A 151 0.95 -11.84 -23.51
CA GLN A 151 0.59 -12.22 -24.88
C GLN A 151 -0.58 -11.40 -25.44
N SER A 152 -1.42 -10.82 -24.59
CA SER A 152 -2.60 -10.04 -25.01
C SER A 152 -2.35 -8.53 -25.13
N ASN A 153 -1.36 -8.02 -24.39
CA ASN A 153 -1.16 -6.58 -24.15
C ASN A 153 0.23 -6.04 -24.55
N SER A 154 1.20 -6.90 -24.87
CA SER A 154 2.54 -6.46 -25.34
C SER A 154 2.42 -5.52 -26.56
N GLY A 155 2.88 -4.27 -26.38
CA GLY A 155 2.93 -3.25 -27.43
C GLY A 155 1.63 -2.46 -27.66
N LYS A 156 0.56 -2.68 -26.88
CA LYS A 156 -0.65 -1.84 -26.94
C LYS A 156 -0.54 -0.68 -25.95
N LEU A 157 -0.54 0.54 -26.47
CA LEU A 157 -0.69 1.73 -25.64
C LEU A 157 -2.05 1.67 -24.93
N VAL A 158 -2.02 1.70 -23.60
CA VAL A 158 -3.19 1.73 -22.73
C VAL A 158 -3.79 3.14 -22.78
N ILE A 159 -4.48 3.47 -23.87
CA ILE A 159 -5.00 4.84 -24.11
C ILE A 159 -6.39 5.08 -23.49
N ASP A 160 -7.14 4.03 -23.19
CA ASP A 160 -8.54 4.08 -22.75
C ASP A 160 -8.79 3.39 -21.39
N THR A 161 -7.74 2.88 -20.75
CA THR A 161 -7.82 2.27 -19.42
C THR A 161 -6.62 2.69 -18.57
N ALA A 162 -6.45 2.03 -17.43
CA ALA A 162 -5.36 2.26 -16.51
C ALA A 162 -4.65 0.95 -16.19
N GLU A 163 -3.38 1.08 -15.82
CA GLU A 163 -2.53 0.00 -15.31
C GLU A 163 -2.30 0.23 -13.81
N ARG A 164 -2.29 -0.86 -13.05
CA ARG A 164 -1.83 -0.92 -11.65
C ARG A 164 -0.61 -1.83 -11.60
N VAL A 165 0.46 -1.37 -10.98
CA VAL A 165 1.71 -2.16 -10.88
C VAL A 165 2.21 -2.16 -9.44
N PHE A 166 2.53 -3.34 -8.93
CA PHE A 166 3.40 -3.49 -7.77
C PHE A 166 4.84 -3.69 -8.25
N LEU A 167 5.77 -2.88 -7.74
CA LEU A 167 7.17 -2.86 -8.13
C LEU A 167 8.06 -3.07 -6.90
N ILE A 168 9.13 -3.85 -7.10
CA ILE A 168 10.30 -3.91 -6.22
C ILE A 168 11.48 -3.39 -7.05
N GLU A 169 11.94 -2.19 -6.72
CA GLU A 169 12.85 -1.42 -7.57
C GLU A 169 13.99 -0.76 -6.78
N PRO A 170 15.10 -0.37 -7.42
CA PRO A 170 16.17 0.35 -6.74
C PRO A 170 15.69 1.68 -6.16
N ALA A 171 16.21 2.04 -4.99
CA ALA A 171 16.00 3.37 -4.45
C ALA A 171 16.64 4.44 -5.36
N SER A 172 15.96 5.58 -5.52
CA SER A 172 16.51 6.72 -6.26
C SER A 172 17.82 7.23 -5.66
N SER A 173 18.73 7.71 -6.50
CA SER A 173 20.10 8.08 -6.12
C SER A 173 20.20 9.34 -5.25
N ASP A 174 19.12 10.11 -5.15
CA ASP A 174 18.99 11.30 -4.29
C ASP A 174 18.66 10.95 -2.83
N LEU A 175 18.34 9.68 -2.54
CA LEU A 175 18.07 9.20 -1.19
C LEU A 175 19.36 8.90 -0.41
N PRO A 176 19.30 8.86 0.93
CA PRO A 176 20.43 8.39 1.74
C PRO A 176 20.88 7.00 1.30
N LYS A 177 22.21 6.76 1.29
CA LYS A 177 22.79 5.46 0.88
C LYS A 177 22.32 4.25 1.69
N THR A 178 21.69 4.49 2.84
CA THR A 178 21.03 3.46 3.64
C THR A 178 19.76 2.94 2.97
N SER A 179 19.09 3.72 2.12
CA SER A 179 17.95 3.28 1.31
C SER A 179 18.46 2.71 -0.01
N LYS A 180 18.33 1.39 -0.20
CA LYS A 180 18.85 0.66 -1.37
C LYS A 180 17.75 0.16 -2.31
N GLY A 181 16.53 0.01 -1.80
CA GLY A 181 15.39 -0.50 -2.55
C GLY A 181 14.11 0.25 -2.20
N MET A 182 13.08 -0.05 -2.98
CA MET A 182 11.74 0.50 -2.88
C MET A 182 10.71 -0.60 -3.09
N LEU A 183 9.61 -0.52 -2.33
CA LEU A 183 8.37 -1.22 -2.62
C LEU A 183 7.36 -0.18 -3.09
N THR A 184 6.93 -0.23 -4.34
CA THR A 184 6.11 0.81 -4.96
C THR A 184 4.80 0.21 -5.46
N CYS A 185 3.69 0.82 -5.08
CA CYS A 185 2.42 0.65 -5.76
C CYS A 185 2.20 1.85 -6.69
N SER A 186 1.85 1.58 -7.94
CA SER A 186 1.62 2.59 -8.97
C SER A 186 0.28 2.37 -9.66
N ILE A 187 -0.40 3.45 -10.02
CA ILE A 187 -1.52 3.48 -10.95
C ILE A 187 -1.24 4.55 -11.99
N GLN A 188 -1.35 4.19 -13.27
CA GLN A 188 -1.14 5.13 -14.37
C GLN A 188 -2.17 4.97 -15.50
N GLY A 189 -2.49 6.06 -16.17
CA GLY A 189 -3.37 6.09 -17.35
C GLY A 189 -4.65 6.88 -17.12
N ASN A 190 -5.74 6.43 -17.76
CA ASN A 190 -7.05 7.07 -17.66
C ASN A 190 -7.79 6.63 -16.39
N VAL A 191 -7.38 7.17 -15.24
CA VAL A 191 -7.88 6.77 -13.92
C VAL A 191 -9.28 7.32 -13.64
N ILE A 192 -10.24 6.42 -13.44
CA ILE A 192 -11.64 6.74 -13.09
C ILE A 192 -11.99 6.36 -11.64
N GLU A 193 -13.08 6.91 -11.11
CA GLU A 193 -13.49 6.68 -9.70
C GLU A 193 -13.58 5.20 -9.28
N PRO A 194 -14.15 4.26 -10.08
CA PRO A 194 -14.17 2.85 -9.71
C PRO A 194 -12.79 2.24 -9.44
N MET A 195 -11.76 2.68 -10.17
CA MET A 195 -10.38 2.25 -9.97
C MET A 195 -9.83 2.76 -8.63
N LEU A 196 -10.19 4.00 -8.25
CA LEU A 196 -9.80 4.59 -6.97
C LEU A 196 -10.51 3.92 -5.80
N VAL A 197 -11.79 3.56 -5.93
CA VAL A 197 -12.51 2.82 -4.88
C VAL A 197 -11.79 1.52 -4.53
N ASP A 198 -11.23 0.83 -5.52
CA ASP A 198 -10.55 -0.45 -5.30
C ASP A 198 -9.09 -0.32 -4.85
N SER A 199 -8.41 0.81 -5.13
CA SER A 199 -6.98 0.94 -4.86
C SER A 199 -6.59 2.11 -3.94
N ARG A 200 -7.15 3.31 -4.18
CA ARG A 200 -6.78 4.56 -3.48
C ARG A 200 -8.03 5.36 -3.12
N PRO A 201 -8.91 4.81 -2.27
CA PRO A 201 -10.19 5.46 -1.96
C PRO A 201 -10.01 6.76 -1.17
N ASP A 202 -8.84 6.96 -0.56
CA ASP A 202 -8.41 8.22 0.05
C ASP A 202 -8.32 9.40 -0.94
N LEU A 203 -8.19 9.13 -2.24
CA LEU A 203 -8.09 10.16 -3.29
C LEU A 203 -9.44 10.54 -3.92
N LEU A 204 -10.55 9.95 -3.46
CA LEU A 204 -11.88 10.30 -3.95
C LEU A 204 -12.25 11.71 -3.46
N LYS A 205 -12.34 12.65 -4.40
CA LYS A 205 -12.91 13.97 -4.14
C LYS A 205 -14.42 13.83 -4.09
N ARG A 206 -15.03 13.96 -2.92
CA ARG A 206 -16.50 14.12 -2.89
C ARG A 206 -16.83 15.53 -3.40
N ALA A 207 -17.90 15.62 -4.19
CA ALA A 207 -18.53 16.90 -4.47
C ALA A 207 -18.86 17.59 -3.13
N GLN A 208 -18.37 18.81 -2.96
CA GLN A 208 -18.83 19.72 -1.90
C GLN A 208 -20.23 20.21 -2.23
#